data_AF-A0A7Y2XZL4-F1
#
_entry.id   AF-A0A7Y2XZL4-F1
#
_cell.length_a   1.000
_cell.length_b   1.000
_cell.length_c   1.000
_cell.angle_alpha   90.00
_cell.angle_beta   90.00
_cell.angle_gamma   90.00
#
_symmetry.space_group_name_H-M   'P 1'
#
loop_
_entity.id
_entity.type
_entity.pdbx_description
1 polymer ?
#
loop_
_entity_poly.entity_id
_entity_poly.type
_entity_poly.pdbx_seq_one_letter_code
_entity_poly.pdbx_strand_id
1 'polypeptide(L)'
;MILSRILTITALTFALASCGGGGGRDISGEKVVLPTIGTSGGALSGVQAKKLFGAKSFASTQSPAPFGSYAKGCLAGAAQLPETGPTWQAMRLSR
;
A
#
# COMPACT_ATOMS: atom_id res chain seq x y z
N MET A 1 -45.45 -0.65 9.04
CA MET A 1 -44.62 0.03 8.01
C MET A 1 -43.56 0.96 8.60
N ILE A 2 -43.85 1.74 9.65
CA ILE A 2 -42.87 2.62 10.33
C ILE A 2 -41.75 1.83 11.03
N LEU A 3 -42.09 0.74 11.73
CA LEU A 3 -41.10 -0.10 12.44
C LEU A 3 -40.08 -0.74 11.47
N SER A 4 -40.54 -1.20 10.31
CA SER A 4 -39.68 -1.79 9.28
C SER A 4 -38.72 -0.76 8.67
N ARG A 5 -39.15 0.50 8.54
CA ARG A 5 -38.32 1.59 8.03
C ARG A 5 -37.25 2.01 9.04
N ILE A 6 -37.60 2.05 10.32
CA ILE A 6 -36.64 2.32 11.40
C ILE A 6 -35.55 1.23 11.41
N LEU A 7 -35.95 -0.05 11.35
CA LEU A 7 -35.01 -1.17 11.36
C LEU A 7 -34.02 -1.13 10.18
N THR A 8 -34.51 -0.79 8.98
CA THR A 8 -33.65 -0.66 7.79
C THR A 8 -32.67 0.51 7.88
N ILE A 9 -33.07 1.64 8.48
CA ILE A 9 -32.20 2.81 8.64
C ILE A 9 -31.08 2.50 9.65
N THR A 10 -31.41 1.86 10.77
CA THR A 10 -30.42 1.49 11.79
C THR A 10 -29.42 0.46 11.27
N ALA A 11 -29.86 -0.51 10.47
CA ALA A 11 -28.95 -1.47 9.84
C ALA A 11 -27.99 -0.79 8.85
N LEU A 12 -28.50 0.16 8.06
CA LEU A 12 -27.71 0.87 7.07
C LEU A 12 -26.64 1.78 7.71
N THR A 13 -26.97 2.49 8.78
CA THR A 13 -26.00 3.32 9.50
C THR A 13 -24.90 2.49 10.16
N PHE A 14 -25.23 1.31 10.69
CA PHE A 14 -24.24 0.40 11.27
C PHE A 14 -23.29 -0.15 10.20
N ALA A 15 -23.81 -0.51 9.02
CA ALA A 15 -23.00 -0.96 7.89
C ALA A 15 -22.04 0.15 7.39
N LEU A 16 -22.52 1.38 7.26
CA LEU A 16 -21.70 2.53 6.84
C LEU A 16 -20.60 2.88 7.84
N ALA A 17 -20.88 2.77 9.15
CA ALA A 17 -19.87 3.01 10.19
C ALA A 17 -18.71 2.01 10.15
N SER A 18 -18.95 0.77 9.69
CA SER A 18 -17.90 -0.25 9.56
C SER A 18 -16.86 0.04 8.46
N CYS A 19 -17.22 0.84 7.45
CA CYS A 19 -16.28 1.28 6.41
C CYS A 19 -15.52 2.57 6.80
N GLY A 20 -15.91 3.22 7.89
CA GLY A 20 -15.33 4.47 8.38
C GLY A 20 -14.18 4.27 9.37
N GLY A 21 -13.21 3.41 9.03
CA GLY A 21 -11.98 3.27 9.81
C GLY A 21 -11.14 4.56 9.72
N GLY A 22 -11.31 5.44 10.70
CA GLY A 22 -10.52 6.66 10.87
C GLY A 22 -9.04 6.36 11.11
N GLY A 23 -8.30 6.10 10.02
CA GLY A 23 -6.86 5.90 10.03
C GLY A 23 -6.12 7.22 10.19
N GLY A 24 -5.91 7.65 11.43
CA GLY A 24 -4.94 8.70 11.73
C GLY A 24 -3.58 8.32 11.13
N ARG A 25 -2.96 9.26 10.40
CA ARG A 25 -1.62 9.06 9.84
C ARG A 25 -0.61 9.13 10.97
N ASP A 26 -0.33 7.99 11.58
CA ASP A 26 0.73 7.88 12.57
C ASP A 26 2.10 7.96 11.86
N ILE A 27 2.75 9.11 12.01
CA ILE A 27 4.12 9.40 11.55
C ILE A 27 5.16 9.23 12.67
N SER A 28 4.77 8.70 13.83
CA SER A 28 5.65 8.53 15.00
C SER A 28 6.83 7.60 14.75
N GLY A 29 6.77 6.77 13.69
CA GLY A 29 7.82 5.78 13.40
C GLY A 29 7.79 4.59 14.36
N GLU A 30 6.86 4.59 15.32
CA GLU A 30 6.50 3.46 16.16
C GLU A 30 6.15 2.26 15.25
N LYS A 31 6.79 1.11 15.47
CA LYS A 31 6.39 -0.13 14.78
C LYS A 31 5.02 -0.54 15.30
N VAL A 32 3.96 -0.01 14.70
CA VAL A 32 2.62 -0.54 14.88
C VAL A 32 2.65 -1.98 14.37
N VAL A 33 2.51 -2.93 15.28
CA VAL A 33 2.26 -4.33 14.96
C VAL A 33 0.86 -4.37 14.36
N LEU A 34 0.77 -4.21 13.03
CA LEU A 34 -0.50 -4.35 12.34
C LEU A 34 -0.99 -5.80 12.54
N PRO A 35 -2.26 -6.00 12.94
CA PRO A 35 -2.83 -7.34 12.98
C PRO A 35 -2.69 -7.93 11.58
N THR A 36 -1.93 -9.01 11.53
CA THR A 36 -1.62 -9.74 10.31
C THR A 36 -2.92 -10.38 9.82
N ILE A 37 -3.61 -9.73 8.88
CA ILE A 37 -4.73 -10.36 8.19
C ILE A 37 -4.13 -11.44 7.27
N GLY A 38 -4.06 -12.66 7.81
CA GLY A 38 -3.64 -13.86 7.11
C GLY A 38 -2.17 -14.23 7.31
N THR A 39 -1.90 -15.53 7.37
CA THR A 39 -0.62 -16.25 7.55
C THR A 39 0.51 -15.89 6.57
N SER A 40 0.48 -14.72 5.93
CA SER A 40 1.42 -14.22 4.92
C SER A 40 2.53 -13.33 5.49
N GLY A 41 2.92 -13.54 6.75
CA GLY A 41 4.21 -13.06 7.24
C GLY A 41 5.31 -13.97 6.69
N GLY A 42 5.63 -13.88 5.40
CA GLY A 42 6.75 -14.63 4.83
C GLY A 42 8.01 -14.45 5.68
N ALA A 43 8.93 -15.41 5.68
CA ALA A 43 10.11 -15.42 6.58
C ALA A 43 10.92 -14.10 6.60
N LEU A 44 10.72 -13.22 5.61
CA LEU A 44 11.38 -11.94 5.44
C LEU A 44 10.52 -10.71 5.78
N SER A 45 9.30 -10.85 6.29
CA SER A 45 8.38 -9.74 6.58
C SER A 45 8.92 -8.74 7.62
N GLY A 46 9.85 -9.16 8.48
CA GLY A 46 10.54 -8.28 9.43
C GLY A 46 11.77 -7.56 8.85
N VAL A 47 12.25 -7.96 7.68
CA VAL A 47 13.44 -7.41 7.05
C VAL A 47 13.08 -6.12 6.31
N GLN A 48 13.92 -5.10 6.46
CA GLN A 48 13.72 -3.83 5.76
C GLN A 48 13.69 -4.04 4.24
N ALA A 49 12.68 -3.48 3.58
CA ALA A 49 12.50 -3.54 2.13
C ALA A 49 13.76 -3.12 1.36
N LYS A 50 14.49 -2.09 1.82
CA LYS A 50 15.76 -1.65 1.22
C LYS A 50 16.80 -2.77 1.12
N LYS A 51 16.88 -3.68 2.11
CA LYS A 51 17.83 -4.80 2.09
C LYS A 51 17.42 -5.88 1.07
N LEU A 52 16.12 -6.08 0.87
CA LEU A 52 15.60 -7.08 -0.05
C LEU A 52 15.59 -6.60 -1.50
N PHE A 53 15.17 -5.36 -1.74
CA PHE A 53 14.96 -4.80 -3.08
C PHE A 53 16.08 -3.89 -3.56
N GLY A 54 16.86 -3.28 -2.66
CA GLY A 54 17.95 -2.36 -3.06
C GLY A 54 19.08 -3.05 -3.83
N ALA A 55 19.20 -4.37 -3.77
CA ALA A 55 20.15 -5.15 -4.54
C ALA A 55 19.62 -5.57 -5.94
N LYS A 56 18.36 -5.27 -6.27
CA LYS A 56 17.76 -5.61 -7.57
C LYS A 56 17.92 -4.44 -8.52
N SER A 57 18.72 -4.65 -9.56
CA SER A 57 19.00 -3.63 -10.59
C SER A 57 17.93 -3.52 -11.67
N PHE A 58 17.00 -4.48 -11.75
CA PHE A 58 15.96 -4.53 -12.78
C PHE A 58 14.59 -4.82 -12.17
N ALA A 59 13.55 -4.41 -12.89
CA ALA A 59 12.17 -4.72 -12.56
C ALA A 59 11.89 -6.24 -12.60
N SER A 60 10.86 -6.68 -11.89
CA SER A 60 10.38 -8.06 -12.01
C SER A 60 9.77 -8.31 -13.40
N THR A 61 9.82 -9.56 -13.86
CA THR A 61 9.24 -10.00 -15.15
C THR A 61 7.72 -10.21 -15.12
N GLN A 62 7.07 -9.77 -14.04
CA GLN A 62 5.62 -9.87 -13.86
C GLN A 62 4.90 -8.75 -14.62
N SER A 63 3.59 -8.89 -14.83
CA SER A 63 2.76 -7.82 -15.37
C SER A 63 2.81 -6.56 -14.49
N PRO A 64 2.74 -5.34 -15.07
CA PRO A 64 2.78 -4.10 -14.31
C PRO A 64 1.62 -3.98 -13.31
N ALA A 65 1.93 -3.87 -12.02
CA ALA A 65 0.92 -3.71 -10.98
C ALA A 65 1.50 -3.09 -9.69
N PRO A 66 0.80 -2.11 -9.07
CA PRO A 66 1.11 -1.64 -7.73
C PRO A 66 0.50 -2.57 -6.67
N PHE A 67 1.24 -2.80 -5.58
CA PHE A 67 0.77 -3.60 -4.44
C PHE A 67 0.87 -2.79 -3.15
N GLY A 68 -0.21 -2.71 -2.40
CA GLY A 68 -0.26 -1.98 -1.12
C GLY A 68 -0.48 -0.47 -1.28
N SER A 69 0.02 0.30 -0.32
CA SER A 69 -0.16 1.76 -0.27
C SER A 69 1.11 2.50 -0.68
N TYR A 70 1.02 3.81 -0.95
CA TYR A 70 2.17 4.64 -1.33
C TYR A 70 3.37 4.54 -0.36
N ALA A 71 3.12 4.54 0.95
CA ALA A 71 4.18 4.51 1.98
C ALA A 71 4.55 3.08 2.44
N LYS A 72 3.75 2.08 2.06
CA LYS A 72 3.91 0.67 2.47
C LYS A 72 3.43 -0.23 1.32
N GLY A 73 4.22 -0.28 0.25
CA GLY A 73 3.87 -1.00 -0.97
C GLY A 73 5.07 -1.46 -1.78
N CYS A 74 4.78 -2.16 -2.87
CA CYS A 74 5.74 -2.70 -3.84
C CYS A 74 5.22 -2.47 -5.27
N LEU A 75 6.10 -2.61 -6.26
CA LEU A 75 5.78 -2.46 -7.68
C LEU A 75 6.32 -3.66 -8.45
N ALA A 76 5.47 -4.30 -9.25
CA ALA A 76 5.88 -5.30 -10.24
C ALA A 76 5.92 -4.71 -11.63
N GLY A 77 6.80 -5.22 -12.50
CA GLY A 77 6.83 -4.86 -13.93
C GLY A 77 7.03 -3.37 -14.19
N ALA A 78 7.83 -2.68 -13.37
CA ALA A 78 8.08 -1.25 -13.52
C ALA A 78 8.72 -0.94 -14.89
N ALA A 79 8.25 0.12 -15.54
CA ALA A 79 8.85 0.63 -16.77
C ALA A 79 10.03 1.58 -16.44
N GLN A 80 11.15 1.39 -17.13
CA GLN A 80 12.29 2.29 -17.02
C GLN A 80 11.99 3.60 -17.76
N LEU A 81 12.13 4.72 -17.04
CA LEU A 81 12.10 6.04 -17.67
C LEU A 81 13.47 6.33 -18.31
N PRO A 82 13.53 6.92 -19.52
CA PRO A 82 14.78 7.41 -20.10
C PRO A 82 15.46 8.42 -19.16
N GLU A 83 16.76 8.67 -19.34
CA GLU A 83 17.47 9.65 -18.50
C GLU A 83 17.09 11.10 -18.84
N THR A 84 16.77 11.39 -20.10
CA THR A 84 16.39 12.71 -20.60
C THR A 84 15.18 12.58 -21.51
N GLY A 85 14.25 13.52 -21.40
CA GLY A 85 13.12 13.66 -22.31
C GLY A 85 12.99 15.08 -22.88
N PRO A 86 11.92 15.36 -23.63
CA PRO A 86 11.79 16.63 -24.36
C PRO A 86 11.78 17.87 -23.48
N THR A 87 11.28 17.75 -22.26
CA THR A 87 11.09 18.87 -21.32
C THR A 87 11.59 18.55 -19.91
N TRP A 88 12.33 17.45 -19.74
CA TRP A 88 12.73 16.96 -18.42
C TRP A 88 14.05 16.20 -18.46
N GLN A 89 14.71 16.12 -17.29
CA GLN A 89 15.95 15.39 -17.11
C GLN A 89 15.95 14.72 -15.72
N ALA A 90 16.40 13.47 -15.65
CA ALA A 90 16.56 12.75 -14.40
C ALA A 90 17.76 13.30 -13.62
N MET A 91 17.62 13.40 -12.30
CA MET A 91 18.69 13.86 -11.40
C MET A 91 19.18 12.71 -10.53
N ARG A 92 20.45 12.79 -10.09
CA ARG A 92 21.09 11.81 -9.19
C ARG A 92 21.07 10.38 -9.71
N LEU A 93 21.52 10.19 -10.95
CA LEU A 93 21.57 8.88 -11.63
C LEU A 93 22.43 7.83 -10.91
N SER A 94 23.32 8.24 -10.01
CA SER A 94 24.19 7.34 -9.22
C SER A 94 23.50 6.58 -8.08
N ARG A 95 22.18 6.73 -7.94
CA ARG A 95 21.40 6.21 -6.82
C ARG A 95 21.04 4.74 -6.95
#